data_AF-A0A931K9I9-F1
#
_entry.id   AF-A0A931K9I9-F1
#
_cell.length_a   1.000
_cell.length_b   1.000
_cell.length_c   1.000
_cell.angle_alpha   90.00
_cell.angle_beta   90.00
_cell.angle_gamma   90.00
#
_symmetry.space_group_name_H-M   'P 1'
#
loop_
_entity.id
_entity.type
_entity.pdbx_description
1 polymer ?
#
loop_
_entity_poly.entity_id
_entity_poly.type
_entity_poly.pdbx_seq_one_letter_code
_entity_poly.pdbx_strand_id
1 'polypeptide(L)'
;MAARKKSEADASKQAELAESARINKENLEKRYDETRRIANLIEIDQKPLNRALTEVNKKHGVTFAGGNIGVWGLVHHERGFTYPHLIDTLIDHFQLPYMTQNKEWIARALICNEAKNTEAPVVLMQELKKLHSPERPEGSCRWAIIFALTKIGDTRQVEEAKKLIEDERYADVRNDLENMLAKIQKRKWKPKKTKN
;
A
#
# COMPACT_ATOMS: atom_id res chain seq x y z
N MET A 1 57.01 8.64 -32.39
CA MET A 1 56.74 8.60 -30.92
C MET A 1 55.35 9.15 -30.54
N ALA A 2 54.86 10.24 -31.14
CA ALA A 2 53.55 10.82 -30.80
C ALA A 2 52.35 9.86 -31.03
N ALA A 3 52.37 9.06 -32.10
CA ALA A 3 51.30 8.10 -32.40
C ALA A 3 51.18 6.97 -31.36
N ARG A 4 52.30 6.50 -30.79
CA ARG A 4 52.31 5.49 -29.72
C ARG A 4 51.75 6.04 -28.41
N LYS A 5 52.17 7.26 -28.02
CA LYS A 5 51.64 7.93 -26.83
C LYS A 5 50.14 8.21 -26.92
N LYS A 6 49.62 8.53 -28.11
CA LYS A 6 48.18 8.71 -28.34
C LYS A 6 47.42 7.37 -28.25
N SER A 7 47.96 6.32 -28.86
CA SER A 7 47.41 4.96 -28.77
C SER A 7 47.38 4.42 -27.33
N GLU A 8 48.41 4.69 -26.54
CA GLU A 8 48.48 4.29 -25.12
C GLU A 8 47.49 5.09 -24.27
N ALA A 9 47.34 6.39 -24.52
CA ALA A 9 46.37 7.23 -23.82
C ALA A 9 44.91 6.85 -24.17
N ASP A 10 44.64 6.52 -25.42
CA ASP A 10 43.31 6.08 -25.86
C ASP A 10 42.97 4.69 -25.29
N ALA A 11 43.94 3.77 -25.23
CA ALA A 11 43.77 2.47 -24.58
C ALA A 11 43.54 2.59 -23.06
N SER A 12 44.26 3.48 -22.38
CA SER A 12 44.07 3.77 -20.96
C SER A 12 42.67 4.31 -20.67
N LYS A 13 42.19 5.24 -21.49
CA LYS A 13 40.82 5.78 -21.36
C LYS A 13 39.75 4.73 -21.62
N GLN A 14 39.95 3.84 -22.59
CA GLN A 14 39.02 2.75 -22.85
C GLN A 14 38.98 1.75 -21.69
N ALA A 15 40.12 1.47 -21.07
CA ALA A 15 40.20 0.60 -19.88
C ALA A 15 39.47 1.22 -18.66
N GLU A 16 39.67 2.52 -18.40
CA GLU A 16 38.96 3.24 -17.33
C GLU A 16 37.44 3.28 -17.53
N LEU A 17 37.00 3.47 -18.79
CA LEU A 17 35.58 3.47 -19.14
C LEU A 17 34.95 2.09 -18.94
N ALA A 18 35.66 1.03 -19.34
CA ALA A 18 35.21 -0.35 -19.18
C ALA A 18 35.11 -0.74 -17.70
N GLU A 19 36.07 -0.34 -16.87
CA GLU A 19 36.04 -0.63 -15.43
C GLU A 19 34.93 0.15 -14.72
N SER A 20 34.72 1.42 -15.08
CA SER A 20 33.60 2.23 -14.55
C SER A 20 32.23 1.63 -14.92
N ALA A 21 32.09 1.11 -16.14
CA ALA A 21 30.88 0.42 -16.58
C ALA A 21 30.65 -0.90 -15.81
N ARG A 22 31.72 -1.65 -15.54
CA ARG A 22 31.67 -2.88 -14.74
C ARG A 22 31.19 -2.62 -13.31
N ILE A 23 31.78 -1.61 -12.65
CA ILE A 23 31.41 -1.20 -11.28
C ILE A 23 29.95 -0.72 -11.22
N ASN A 24 29.51 0.09 -12.18
CA ASN A 24 28.12 0.55 -12.23
C ASN A 24 27.13 -0.62 -12.41
N LYS A 25 27.46 -1.59 -13.25
CA LYS A 25 26.64 -2.79 -13.44
C LYS A 25 26.54 -3.60 -12.15
N GLU A 26 27.66 -3.84 -11.46
CA GLU A 26 27.69 -4.58 -10.20
C GLU A 26 26.88 -3.88 -9.09
N ASN A 27 26.95 -2.54 -9.02
CA ASN A 27 26.15 -1.76 -8.07
C ASN A 27 24.65 -1.81 -8.39
N LEU A 28 24.27 -1.83 -9.66
CA LEU A 28 22.88 -2.00 -10.10
C LEU A 28 22.35 -3.39 -9.72
N GLU A 29 23.12 -4.44 -9.97
CA GLU A 29 22.76 -5.81 -9.59
C GLU A 29 22.61 -5.95 -8.06
N LYS A 30 23.55 -5.40 -7.27
CA LYS A 30 23.44 -5.37 -5.80
C LYS A 30 22.17 -4.66 -5.31
N ARG A 31 21.82 -3.52 -5.92
CA ARG A 31 20.57 -2.80 -5.57
C ARG A 31 19.33 -3.62 -5.92
N TYR A 32 19.35 -4.30 -7.06
CA TYR A 32 18.26 -5.17 -7.49
C TYR A 32 18.07 -6.36 -6.54
N ASP A 33 19.15 -7.04 -6.17
CA ASP A 33 19.13 -8.16 -5.24
C ASP A 33 18.69 -7.74 -3.83
N GLU A 34 19.13 -6.58 -3.34
CA GLU A 34 18.68 -6.02 -2.06
C GLU A 34 17.18 -5.70 -2.11
N THR A 35 16.71 -5.10 -3.20
CA THR A 35 15.28 -4.81 -3.42
C THR A 35 14.46 -6.10 -3.44
N ARG A 36 14.97 -7.15 -4.10
CA ARG A 36 14.33 -8.47 -4.16
C ARG A 36 14.31 -9.17 -2.80
N ARG A 37 15.40 -9.06 -2.03
CA ARG A 37 15.49 -9.60 -0.67
C ARG A 37 14.54 -8.88 0.28
N ILE A 38 14.46 -7.55 0.19
CA ILE A 38 13.51 -6.73 0.96
C ILE A 38 12.08 -7.07 0.55
N ALA A 39 11.79 -7.23 -0.75
CA ALA A 39 10.48 -7.65 -1.23
C ALA A 39 10.09 -9.03 -0.67
N ASN A 40 11.01 -10.00 -0.66
CA ASN A 40 10.78 -11.33 -0.08
C ASN A 40 10.58 -11.28 1.45
N LEU A 41 11.30 -10.40 2.16
CA LEU A 41 11.13 -10.20 3.60
C LEU A 41 9.82 -9.49 3.94
N ILE A 42 9.42 -8.50 3.13
CA ILE A 42 8.14 -7.78 3.24
C ILE A 42 6.99 -8.73 2.91
N GLU A 43 7.15 -9.62 1.92
CA GLU A 43 6.12 -10.60 1.60
C GLU A 43 5.76 -11.43 2.85
N ILE A 44 6.72 -11.72 3.72
CA ILE A 44 6.54 -12.67 4.83
C ILE A 44 6.42 -11.98 6.22
N ASP A 45 7.05 -10.83 6.45
CA ASP A 45 7.26 -10.25 7.78
C ASP A 45 6.59 -8.86 7.95
N GLN A 46 5.84 -8.69 9.05
CA GLN A 46 5.21 -7.42 9.43
C GLN A 46 6.16 -6.46 10.15
N LYS A 47 7.36 -6.91 10.53
CA LYS A 47 8.34 -6.09 11.25
C LYS A 47 8.63 -4.74 10.60
N PRO A 48 8.81 -4.62 9.27
CA PRO A 48 9.06 -3.31 8.65
C PRO A 48 7.93 -2.31 8.92
N LEU A 49 6.68 -2.77 8.87
CA LEU A 49 5.50 -1.97 9.14
C LEU A 49 5.38 -1.61 10.62
N ASN A 50 5.51 -2.58 11.53
CA ASN A 50 5.44 -2.31 12.97
C ASN A 50 6.55 -1.36 13.43
N ARG A 51 7.74 -1.47 12.82
CA ARG A 51 8.84 -0.53 13.04
C ARG A 51 8.48 0.87 12.58
N ALA A 52 8.00 1.03 11.34
CA ALA A 52 7.60 2.33 10.80
C ALA A 52 6.50 2.99 11.64
N LEU A 53 5.46 2.24 12.01
CA LEU A 53 4.40 2.71 12.89
C LEU A 53 4.95 3.17 14.26
N THR A 54 5.87 2.42 14.84
CA THR A 54 6.49 2.76 16.12
C THR A 54 7.36 4.02 16.01
N GLU A 55 8.14 4.18 14.93
CA GLU A 55 8.98 5.36 14.70
C GLU A 55 8.14 6.63 14.52
N VAL A 56 7.09 6.57 13.70
CA VAL A 56 6.15 7.69 13.50
C VAL A 56 5.45 8.04 14.81
N ASN A 57 4.98 7.05 15.56
CA ASN A 57 4.30 7.31 16.82
C ASN A 57 5.21 7.96 17.87
N LYS A 58 6.48 7.53 17.96
CA LYS A 58 7.50 8.17 18.81
C LYS A 58 7.72 9.63 18.43
N LYS A 59 7.81 9.93 17.13
CA LYS A 59 7.97 11.31 16.63
C LYS A 59 6.81 12.22 17.05
N HIS A 60 5.61 11.66 17.19
CA HIS A 60 4.41 12.37 17.63
C HIS A 60 4.21 12.38 19.15
N GLY A 61 5.16 11.85 19.94
CA GLY A 61 5.09 11.84 21.40
C GLY A 61 3.97 10.95 21.97
N VAL A 62 3.43 10.05 21.17
CA VAL A 62 2.40 9.10 21.61
C VAL A 62 3.09 7.83 22.07
N THR A 63 2.64 7.26 23.18
CA THR A 63 3.12 5.97 23.71
C THR A 63 1.95 5.03 23.91
N PHE A 64 2.03 3.84 23.33
CA PHE A 64 1.07 2.77 23.59
C PHE A 64 1.52 1.95 24.79
N ALA A 65 0.58 1.53 25.63
CA ALA A 65 0.85 0.57 26.69
C ALA A 65 1.37 -0.73 26.06
N GLY A 66 2.65 -1.06 26.27
CA GLY A 66 3.33 -2.21 25.63
C GLY A 66 4.44 -1.84 24.63
N GLY A 67 4.70 -0.56 24.37
CA GLY A 67 5.92 -0.07 23.71
C GLY A 67 6.05 -0.25 22.20
N ASN A 68 5.40 -1.26 21.60
CA ASN A 68 5.39 -1.51 20.15
C ASN A 68 3.98 -1.44 19.58
N ILE A 69 3.82 -0.68 18.50
CA ILE A 69 2.55 -0.60 17.77
C ILE A 69 2.59 -1.62 16.64
N GLY A 70 1.74 -2.62 16.75
CA GLY A 70 1.41 -3.48 15.62
C GLY A 70 0.16 -3.00 14.91
N VAL A 71 0.06 -3.29 13.61
CA VAL A 71 -1.21 -3.12 12.88
C VAL A 71 -2.35 -3.86 13.57
N TRP A 72 -2.08 -5.04 14.13
CA TRP A 72 -3.06 -5.78 14.92
C TRP A 72 -3.64 -4.95 16.08
N GLY A 73 -2.78 -4.20 16.78
CA GLY A 73 -3.21 -3.27 17.84
C GLY A 73 -4.06 -2.13 17.30
N LEU A 74 -3.74 -1.61 16.11
CA LEU A 74 -4.57 -0.60 15.43
C LEU A 74 -5.92 -1.16 14.96
N VAL A 75 -6.04 -2.44 14.67
CA VAL A 75 -7.32 -3.07 14.32
C VAL A 75 -8.21 -3.27 15.56
N HIS A 76 -7.61 -3.54 16.72
CA HIS A 76 -8.32 -3.91 17.96
C HIS A 76 -8.32 -2.80 19.03
N HIS A 77 -7.98 -1.57 18.67
CA HIS A 77 -8.01 -0.46 19.61
C HIS A 77 -9.43 -0.24 20.17
N GLU A 78 -9.50 0.22 21.42
CA GLU A 78 -10.77 0.57 22.05
C GLU A 78 -11.50 1.66 21.27
N ARG A 79 -12.83 1.55 21.18
CA ARG A 79 -13.65 2.51 20.43
C ARG A 79 -13.31 3.96 20.80
N GLY A 80 -12.94 4.75 19.81
CA GLY A 80 -12.66 6.19 19.99
C GLY A 80 -11.17 6.55 19.99
N PHE A 81 -10.26 5.57 19.99
CA PHE A 81 -8.85 5.85 19.75
C PHE A 81 -8.63 6.24 18.27
N THR A 82 -7.89 7.32 18.04
CA THR A 82 -7.62 7.86 16.71
C THR A 82 -6.12 7.95 16.47
N TYR A 83 -5.71 7.80 15.21
CA TYR A 83 -4.31 7.81 14.81
C TYR A 83 -4.09 8.49 13.45
N PRO A 84 -4.53 9.75 13.29
CA PRO A 84 -4.39 10.47 12.03
C PRO A 84 -2.93 10.53 11.53
N HIS A 85 -1.96 10.62 12.45
CA HIS A 85 -0.54 10.68 12.14
C HIS A 85 0.04 9.37 11.58
N LEU A 86 -0.67 8.24 11.69
CA LEU A 86 -0.23 6.94 11.17
C LEU A 86 -0.82 6.62 9.79
N ILE A 87 -1.79 7.41 9.30
CA ILE A 87 -2.54 7.09 8.08
C ILE A 87 -1.64 7.03 6.86
N ASP A 88 -0.77 8.01 6.66
CA ASP A 88 0.13 8.04 5.50
C ASP A 88 1.07 6.83 5.50
N THR A 89 1.60 6.44 6.67
CA THR A 89 2.42 5.23 6.80
C THR A 89 1.64 3.97 6.46
N LEU A 90 0.38 3.86 6.89
CA LEU A 90 -0.47 2.73 6.51
C LEU A 90 -0.73 2.68 5.01
N ILE A 91 -0.97 3.84 4.37
CA ILE A 91 -1.17 3.95 2.92
C ILE A 91 0.09 3.51 2.17
N ASP A 92 1.25 4.04 2.55
CA ASP A 92 2.53 3.72 1.91
C ASP A 92 2.84 2.23 2.02
N HIS A 93 2.68 1.66 3.22
CA HIS A 93 2.95 0.25 3.44
C HIS A 93 1.93 -0.65 2.75
N PHE A 94 0.67 -0.24 2.59
CA PHE A 94 -0.32 -1.05 1.88
C PHE A 94 0.05 -1.33 0.41
N GLN A 95 0.81 -0.42 -0.21
CA GLN A 95 1.29 -0.56 -1.60
C GLN A 95 2.49 -1.49 -1.75
N LEU A 96 3.13 -1.88 -0.64
CA LEU A 96 4.27 -2.80 -0.64
C LEU A 96 3.81 -4.25 -0.90
N PRO A 97 4.69 -5.14 -1.40
CA PRO A 97 4.36 -6.51 -1.77
C PRO A 97 4.19 -7.44 -0.55
N TYR A 98 3.41 -7.01 0.44
CA TYR A 98 3.06 -7.80 1.62
C TYR A 98 2.20 -9.02 1.26
N MET A 99 2.29 -10.08 2.06
CA MET A 99 1.30 -11.16 2.09
C MET A 99 -0.13 -10.62 2.24
N THR A 100 -1.09 -11.35 1.67
CA THR A 100 -2.51 -10.99 1.70
C THR A 100 -3.04 -10.76 3.11
N GLN A 101 -2.58 -11.54 4.10
CA GLN A 101 -2.95 -11.35 5.51
C GLN A 101 -2.50 -9.99 6.07
N ASN A 102 -1.29 -9.55 5.74
CA ASN A 102 -0.77 -8.25 6.20
C ASN A 102 -1.53 -7.11 5.52
N LYS A 103 -1.80 -7.23 4.22
CA LYS A 103 -2.66 -6.29 3.50
C LYS A 103 -4.06 -6.23 4.09
N GLU A 104 -4.66 -7.37 4.46
CA GLU A 104 -5.94 -7.42 5.13
C GLU A 104 -5.93 -6.59 6.43
N TRP A 105 -4.90 -6.75 7.25
CA TRP A 105 -4.80 -6.03 8.52
C TRP A 105 -4.61 -4.53 8.32
N ILE A 106 -3.80 -4.13 7.34
CA ILE A 106 -3.64 -2.70 6.99
C ILE A 106 -4.97 -2.13 6.50
N ALA A 107 -5.68 -2.83 5.61
CA ALA A 107 -6.99 -2.40 5.12
C ALA A 107 -7.99 -2.22 6.28
N ARG A 108 -7.98 -3.12 7.26
CA ARG A 108 -8.78 -3.00 8.49
C ARG A 108 -8.37 -1.84 9.37
N ALA A 109 -7.08 -1.55 9.51
CA ALA A 109 -6.58 -0.39 10.25
C ALA A 109 -6.95 0.94 9.56
N LEU A 110 -7.09 0.96 8.24
CA LEU A 110 -7.58 2.13 7.51
C LEU A 110 -9.08 2.40 7.73
N ILE A 111 -9.80 1.56 8.48
CA ILE A 111 -11.22 1.75 8.82
C ILE A 111 -11.37 2.75 9.98
N CYS A 112 -10.96 3.99 9.74
CA CYS A 112 -11.10 5.11 10.66
C CYS A 112 -11.67 6.34 9.93
N ASN A 113 -12.14 7.35 10.68
CA ASN A 113 -12.77 8.52 10.07
C ASN A 113 -11.74 9.42 9.37
N GLU A 114 -10.54 9.44 9.91
CA GLU A 114 -9.38 10.21 9.50
C GLU A 114 -8.95 9.82 8.08
N ALA A 115 -9.07 8.54 7.72
CA ALA A 115 -8.71 8.04 6.39
C ALA A 115 -9.66 8.46 5.26
N LYS A 116 -10.88 8.96 5.55
CA LYS A 116 -11.91 9.26 4.55
C LYS A 116 -11.50 10.30 3.51
N ASN A 117 -10.79 11.34 3.95
CA ASN A 117 -10.41 12.47 3.10
C ASN A 117 -8.93 12.40 2.69
N THR A 118 -8.40 11.19 2.60
CA THR A 118 -7.01 10.92 2.21
C THR A 118 -6.96 10.17 0.88
N GLU A 119 -5.78 9.70 0.49
CA GLU A 119 -5.59 8.82 -0.65
C GLU A 119 -5.92 7.34 -0.35
N ALA A 120 -6.19 6.98 0.92
CA ALA A 120 -6.52 5.60 1.28
C ALA A 120 -7.64 4.98 0.44
N PRO A 121 -8.79 5.65 0.17
CA PRO A 121 -9.84 5.07 -0.68
C PRO A 121 -9.39 4.80 -2.12
N VAL A 122 -8.51 5.65 -2.67
CA VAL A 122 -8.00 5.50 -4.04
C VAL A 122 -7.03 4.32 -4.10
N VAL A 123 -6.10 4.26 -3.16
CA VAL A 123 -5.09 3.20 -3.07
C VAL A 123 -5.75 1.84 -2.81
N LEU A 124 -6.73 1.76 -1.90
CA LEU A 124 -7.52 0.55 -1.66
C LEU A 124 -8.21 0.03 -2.94
N MET A 125 -8.82 0.92 -3.71
CA MET A 125 -9.45 0.56 -4.98
C MET A 125 -8.43 0.07 -6.02
N GLN A 126 -7.24 0.68 -6.09
CA GLN A 126 -6.18 0.23 -6.99
C GLN A 126 -5.64 -1.15 -6.62
N GLU A 127 -5.46 -1.44 -5.33
CA GLU A 127 -5.01 -2.75 -4.88
C GLU A 127 -6.09 -3.82 -5.08
N LEU A 128 -7.36 -3.50 -4.84
CA LEU A 128 -8.47 -4.43 -5.12
C LEU A 128 -8.43 -4.89 -6.58
N LYS A 129 -8.14 -3.97 -7.51
CA LYS A 129 -8.02 -4.29 -8.95
C LYS A 129 -6.87 -5.23 -9.28
N LYS A 130 -5.84 -5.33 -8.43
CA LYS A 130 -4.69 -6.23 -8.63
C LYS A 130 -5.00 -7.63 -8.10
N LEU A 131 -5.87 -7.72 -7.10
CA LEU A 131 -6.34 -8.95 -6.49
C LEU A 131 -7.42 -9.60 -7.36
N HIS A 132 -7.04 -10.08 -8.54
CA HIS A 132 -7.90 -10.86 -9.44
C HIS A 132 -7.20 -12.16 -9.90
N SER A 133 -6.08 -12.54 -9.27
CA SER A 133 -5.29 -13.68 -9.75
C SER A 133 -5.94 -15.00 -9.34
N PRO A 134 -6.17 -15.94 -10.27
CA PRO A 134 -6.74 -17.26 -9.96
C PRO A 134 -5.82 -18.14 -9.10
N GLU A 135 -4.55 -17.76 -8.91
CA GLU A 135 -3.53 -18.58 -8.25
C GLU A 135 -3.47 -18.42 -6.72
N ARG A 136 -4.21 -17.47 -6.11
CA ARG A 136 -4.26 -17.31 -4.64
C ARG A 136 -5.71 -17.12 -4.17
N PRO A 137 -6.18 -17.84 -3.14
CA PRO A 137 -7.46 -17.58 -2.50
C PRO A 137 -7.38 -16.26 -1.72
N GLU A 138 -7.62 -15.15 -2.42
CA GLU A 138 -7.52 -13.78 -1.90
C GLU A 138 -8.78 -13.29 -1.19
N GLY A 139 -9.80 -14.16 -1.03
CA GLY A 139 -11.15 -13.79 -0.61
C GLY A 139 -11.21 -12.94 0.67
N SER A 140 -10.41 -13.28 1.69
CA SER A 140 -10.36 -12.51 2.95
C SER A 140 -9.82 -11.09 2.76
N CYS A 141 -8.77 -10.94 1.94
CA CYS A 141 -8.16 -9.64 1.67
C CYS A 141 -9.06 -8.77 0.78
N ARG A 142 -9.68 -9.34 -0.26
CA ARG A 142 -10.65 -8.62 -1.11
C ARG A 142 -11.83 -8.11 -0.28
N TRP A 143 -12.39 -8.99 0.55
CA TRP A 143 -13.48 -8.61 1.45
C TRP A 143 -13.07 -7.48 2.39
N ALA A 144 -11.89 -7.55 3.01
CA ALA A 144 -11.43 -6.50 3.93
C ALA A 144 -11.23 -5.15 3.22
N ILE A 145 -10.71 -5.15 1.99
CA ILE A 145 -10.58 -3.93 1.18
C ILE A 145 -11.95 -3.35 0.84
N ILE A 146 -12.89 -4.17 0.37
CA ILE A 146 -14.26 -3.72 0.06
C ILE A 146 -14.97 -3.24 1.32
N PHE A 147 -14.76 -3.90 2.45
CA PHE A 147 -15.30 -3.48 3.73
C PHE A 147 -14.72 -2.13 4.17
N ALA A 148 -13.41 -1.92 4.00
CA ALA A 148 -12.79 -0.63 4.25
C ALA A 148 -13.35 0.47 3.35
N LEU A 149 -13.41 0.24 2.03
CA LEU A 149 -14.01 1.16 1.06
C LEU A 149 -15.49 1.45 1.37
N THR A 150 -16.24 0.46 1.88
CA THR A 150 -17.61 0.66 2.34
C THR A 150 -17.70 1.66 3.49
N LYS A 151 -16.65 1.75 4.32
CA LYS A 151 -16.58 2.64 5.49
C LYS A 151 -15.98 3.98 5.14
N ILE A 152 -14.92 4.04 4.34
CA ILE A 152 -14.16 5.27 4.09
C ILE A 152 -14.26 5.82 2.66
N GLY A 153 -14.79 5.02 1.72
CA GLY A 153 -14.92 5.39 0.32
C GLY A 153 -15.87 6.57 0.07
N ASP A 154 -15.60 7.23 -1.05
CA ASP A 154 -16.26 8.43 -1.54
C ASP A 154 -16.66 8.29 -3.03
N THR A 155 -17.14 9.38 -3.61
CA THR A 155 -17.66 9.39 -4.99
C THR A 155 -16.61 9.06 -6.06
N ARG A 156 -15.31 9.23 -5.76
CA ARG A 156 -14.21 8.89 -6.68
C ARG A 156 -14.18 7.40 -7.01
N GLN A 157 -14.70 6.54 -6.13
CA GLN A 157 -14.71 5.09 -6.33
C GLN A 157 -15.95 4.55 -7.06
N VAL A 158 -16.97 5.38 -7.34
CA VAL A 158 -18.27 4.92 -7.87
C VAL A 158 -18.13 4.25 -9.24
N GLU A 159 -17.47 4.91 -10.19
CA GLU A 159 -17.36 4.37 -11.56
C GLU A 159 -16.48 3.12 -11.60
N GLU A 160 -15.42 3.07 -10.79
CA GLU A 160 -14.59 1.87 -10.69
C GLU A 160 -15.34 0.71 -10.03
N ALA A 161 -16.15 0.96 -8.99
CA ALA A 161 -16.96 -0.07 -8.37
C ALA A 161 -17.96 -0.70 -9.36
N LYS A 162 -18.61 0.11 -10.22
CA LYS A 162 -19.51 -0.39 -11.27
C LYS A 162 -18.79 -1.33 -12.24
N LYS A 163 -17.61 -0.92 -12.73
CA LYS A 163 -16.79 -1.76 -13.61
C LYS A 163 -16.42 -3.10 -12.96
N LEU A 164 -16.10 -3.10 -11.67
CA LEU A 164 -15.77 -4.33 -10.96
C LEU A 164 -16.97 -5.26 -10.74
N ILE A 165 -18.18 -4.72 -10.56
CA ILE A 165 -19.41 -5.52 -10.42
C ILE A 165 -19.73 -6.30 -11.70
N GLU A 166 -19.49 -5.67 -12.85
CA GLU A 166 -19.72 -6.25 -14.19
C GLU A 166 -18.63 -7.25 -14.62
N ASP A 167 -17.52 -7.33 -13.88
CA ASP A 167 -16.38 -8.19 -14.20
C ASP A 167 -16.49 -9.54 -13.49
N GLU A 168 -16.56 -10.63 -14.27
CA GLU A 168 -16.70 -12.00 -13.76
C GLU A 168 -15.54 -12.45 -12.86
N ARG A 169 -14.37 -11.80 -12.93
CA ARG A 169 -13.25 -12.08 -12.03
C ARG A 169 -13.53 -11.72 -10.57
N TYR A 170 -14.57 -10.92 -10.33
CA TYR A 170 -15.03 -10.45 -9.01
C TYR A 170 -16.39 -11.03 -8.64
N ALA A 171 -16.87 -12.08 -9.33
CA ALA A 171 -18.15 -12.69 -9.05
C ALA A 171 -18.29 -13.16 -7.58
N ASP A 172 -17.18 -13.56 -6.95
CA ASP A 172 -17.12 -13.99 -5.55
C ASP A 172 -17.42 -12.86 -4.55
N VAL A 173 -17.12 -11.61 -4.91
CA VAL A 173 -17.30 -10.42 -4.07
C VAL A 173 -18.30 -9.40 -4.64
N ARG A 174 -19.07 -9.79 -5.66
CA ARG A 174 -20.03 -8.92 -6.36
C ARG A 174 -21.04 -8.27 -5.41
N ASN A 175 -21.63 -9.07 -4.51
CA ASN A 175 -22.59 -8.58 -3.52
C ASN A 175 -21.97 -7.56 -2.56
N ASP A 176 -20.70 -7.74 -2.19
CA ASP A 176 -19.99 -6.80 -1.32
C ASP A 176 -19.71 -5.47 -2.04
N LEU A 177 -19.34 -5.53 -3.33
CA LEU A 177 -19.15 -4.36 -4.18
C LEU A 177 -20.45 -3.57 -4.38
N GLU A 178 -21.57 -4.24 -4.62
CA GLU A 178 -22.90 -3.61 -4.72
C GLU A 178 -23.28 -2.92 -3.41
N ASN A 179 -23.07 -3.60 -2.27
CA ASN A 179 -23.30 -3.04 -0.95
C ASN A 179 -22.43 -1.81 -0.66
N MET A 180 -21.16 -1.87 -1.04
CA MET A 180 -20.23 -0.75 -0.96
C MET A 180 -20.75 0.45 -1.77
N LEU A 181 -21.10 0.22 -3.03
CA LEU A 181 -21.62 1.23 -3.96
C LEU A 181 -22.88 1.91 -3.41
N ALA A 182 -23.85 1.12 -2.95
CA ALA A 182 -25.10 1.60 -2.37
C ALA A 182 -24.84 2.52 -1.15
N LYS A 183 -23.89 2.16 -0.28
CA LYS A 183 -23.55 2.99 0.89
C LYS A 183 -22.84 4.29 0.51
N ILE A 184 -21.93 4.26 -0.46
CA ILE A 184 -21.27 5.48 -0.97
C ILE A 184 -22.33 6.44 -1.55
N GLN A 185 -23.25 5.93 -2.37
CA GLN A 185 -24.31 6.73 -2.98
C GLN A 185 -25.30 7.27 -1.94
N LYS A 186 -25.68 6.47 -0.93
CA LYS A 186 -26.55 6.94 0.16
C LYS A 186 -25.91 8.05 0.98
N ARG A 187 -24.57 8.07 1.14
CA ARG A 187 -23.88 9.17 1.83
C ARG A 187 -23.90 10.47 1.06
N LYS A 188 -23.88 10.41 -0.28
CA LYS A 188 -24.06 11.56 -1.18
C LYS A 188 -25.45 12.18 -1.00
N TRP A 189 -26.47 11.35 -0.79
CA TRP A 189 -27.84 11.79 -0.59
C TRP A 189 -28.12 12.07 0.91
N LYS A 190 -28.01 13.33 1.33
CA LYS A 190 -28.69 13.83 2.54
C LYS A 190 -29.62 14.97 2.15
N PRO A 191 -30.96 14.80 2.18
CA PRO A 191 -31.84 15.93 1.96
C PRO A 191 -31.61 16.92 3.11
N LYS A 192 -31.41 18.20 2.79
CA LYS A 192 -31.36 19.25 3.80
C LYS A 192 -32.67 19.19 4.57
N LYS A 193 -32.62 18.93 5.87
CA LYS A 193 -33.79 19.14 6.74
C LYS A 193 -34.09 20.64 6.71
N THR A 194 -35.07 21.05 5.91
CA THR A 194 -35.72 22.34 6.07
C THR A 194 -36.39 22.29 7.44
N LYS A 195 -35.86 23.06 8.40
CA LYS A 195 -36.56 23.34 9.64
C LYS A 195 -37.79 24.16 9.25
N ASN A 196 -38.98 23.62 9.53
CA ASN A 196 -40.22 24.41 9.55
C ASN A 196 -40.15 25.44 10.67
#